data_AF-A0A3A8B3I7-F1
#
_entry.id   AF-A0A3A8B3I7-F1
#
_cell.length_a   1.000
_cell.length_b   1.000
_cell.length_c   1.000
_cell.angle_alpha   90.00
_cell.angle_beta   90.00
_cell.angle_gamma   90.00
#
_symmetry.space_group_name_H-M   'P 1'
#
loop_
_entity.id
_entity.type
_entity.pdbx_description
1 polymer ?
#
loop_
_entity_poly.entity_id
_entity_poly.type
_entity_poly.pdbx_seq_one_letter_code
_entity_poly.pdbx_strand_id
1 'polypeptide(L)'
;MTYRTVATVLTHTDLVAPVLDSAETFARANDAHLEVLAMGVDPSSAGFYYAGASAMVVEQSIVRAQETAAAVAAEVRKRLEQSELRWSCDEEMAQLSDLPRRVADRIRFSDLAILPKPYGEGRGAELEAVVETCLFEGSVPALILPEDAAYEDAPKRVVVAWNEATEALNAVRAALPLLRGADKVHVVVIDPPSHGPNRSDPGGMLSQFLARHDVYVEIDVLSKTLPRVADVLIRHATDMDAEMIVMGAYGRSRFREAVFGGTTRNMLENAVLPVLMAH
;
A
#
# COMPACT_ATOMS: atom_id res chain seq x y z
N MET A 1 -1.91 18.40 -1.47
CA MET A 1 -1.84 17.24 -2.39
C MET A 1 -3.27 16.98 -2.88
N THR A 2 -3.42 16.47 -4.09
CA THR A 2 -4.71 16.01 -4.66
C THR A 2 -4.42 14.68 -5.34
N TYR A 3 -5.34 13.72 -5.31
CA TYR A 3 -5.17 12.46 -6.04
C TYR A 3 -5.76 12.62 -7.45
N ARG A 4 -4.94 13.00 -8.42
CA ARG A 4 -5.35 13.18 -9.82
C ARG A 4 -4.98 12.00 -10.70
N THR A 5 -3.97 11.23 -10.29
CA THR A 5 -3.63 9.95 -10.90
C THR A 5 -3.56 8.89 -9.81
N VAL A 6 -4.39 7.86 -9.95
CA VAL A 6 -4.43 6.70 -9.05
C VAL A 6 -4.02 5.49 -9.85
N ALA A 7 -2.99 4.77 -9.41
CA ALA A 7 -2.54 3.56 -10.07
C ALA A 7 -2.95 2.31 -9.30
N THR A 8 -3.11 1.20 -10.01
CA THR A 8 -3.13 -0.14 -9.42
C THR A 8 -2.30 -1.09 -10.31
N VAL A 9 -1.65 -2.07 -9.67
CA VAL A 9 -0.86 -3.10 -10.35
C VAL A 9 -1.50 -4.44 -10.04
N LEU A 10 -1.93 -5.13 -11.08
CA LEU A 10 -2.68 -6.39 -10.97
C LEU A 10 -1.89 -7.51 -11.62
N THR A 11 -1.57 -8.54 -10.84
CA THR A 11 -0.76 -9.68 -11.31
C THR A 11 -1.56 -10.97 -11.53
N HIS A 12 -2.81 -11.00 -11.08
CA HIS A 12 -3.71 -12.16 -11.17
C HIS A 12 -5.15 -11.71 -11.37
N THR A 13 -5.97 -12.56 -11.99
CA THR A 13 -7.37 -12.24 -12.34
C THR A 13 -8.32 -12.20 -11.14
N ASP A 14 -8.03 -12.97 -10.09
CA ASP A 14 -8.76 -12.97 -8.81
C ASP A 14 -8.59 -11.66 -8.03
N LEU A 15 -7.51 -10.91 -8.30
CA LEU A 15 -7.26 -9.59 -7.72
C LEU A 15 -7.99 -8.46 -8.45
N VAL A 16 -8.46 -8.71 -9.68
CA VAL A 16 -9.10 -7.67 -10.49
C VAL A 16 -10.33 -7.13 -9.79
N ALA A 17 -11.28 -7.98 -9.41
CA ALA A 17 -12.50 -7.52 -8.76
C ALA A 17 -12.25 -6.74 -7.45
N PRO A 18 -11.63 -7.33 -6.40
CA PRO A 18 -11.52 -6.66 -5.11
C PRO A 18 -10.70 -5.35 -5.14
N VAL A 19 -9.64 -5.30 -5.96
CA VAL A 19 -8.77 -4.13 -6.03
C VAL A 19 -9.32 -3.07 -6.98
N LEU A 20 -9.83 -3.47 -8.15
CA LEU A 20 -10.34 -2.53 -9.14
C LEU A 20 -11.61 -1.86 -8.65
N ASP A 21 -12.52 -2.58 -7.97
CA ASP A 21 -13.76 -1.99 -7.43
C ASP A 21 -13.44 -0.87 -6.41
N SER A 22 -12.45 -1.10 -5.56
CA SER A 22 -11.94 -0.09 -4.61
C SER A 22 -11.23 1.07 -5.32
N ALA A 23 -10.42 0.78 -6.35
CA ALA A 23 -9.70 1.80 -7.10
C ALA A 23 -10.62 2.68 -7.94
N GLU A 24 -11.66 2.12 -8.56
CA GLU A 24 -12.71 2.86 -9.26
C GLU A 24 -13.47 3.77 -8.31
N THR A 25 -13.83 3.26 -7.13
CA THR A 25 -14.52 4.03 -6.09
C THR A 25 -13.67 5.20 -5.62
N PHE A 26 -12.39 4.95 -5.32
CA PHE A 26 -11.45 5.99 -4.93
C PHE A 26 -11.24 7.03 -6.05
N ALA A 27 -11.03 6.59 -7.28
CA ALA A 27 -10.80 7.46 -8.43
C ALA A 27 -12.03 8.34 -8.72
N ARG A 28 -13.24 7.78 -8.62
CA ARG A 28 -14.50 8.51 -8.80
C ARG A 28 -14.67 9.59 -7.73
N ALA A 29 -14.43 9.25 -6.47
CA ALA A 29 -14.54 10.19 -5.36
C ALA A 29 -13.58 11.38 -5.46
N ASN A 30 -12.45 11.19 -6.15
CA ASN A 30 -11.40 12.20 -6.29
C ASN A 30 -11.32 12.86 -7.68
N ASP A 31 -12.20 12.48 -8.62
CA ASP A 31 -12.11 12.87 -10.03
C ASP A 31 -10.68 12.64 -10.57
N ALA A 32 -10.18 11.43 -10.33
CA ALA A 32 -8.84 10.98 -10.71
C ALA A 32 -8.87 10.16 -12.01
N HIS A 33 -7.76 10.17 -12.72
CA HIS A 33 -7.47 9.20 -13.77
C HIS A 33 -6.99 7.89 -13.12
N LEU A 34 -7.58 6.76 -13.53
CA LEU A 34 -7.22 5.43 -13.06
C LEU A 34 -6.25 4.75 -14.03
N GLU A 35 -5.01 4.53 -13.60
CA GLU A 35 -4.01 3.78 -14.35
C GLU A 35 -3.94 2.34 -13.84
N VAL A 36 -4.09 1.37 -14.74
CA VAL A 36 -3.98 -0.04 -14.41
C VAL A 36 -2.79 -0.64 -15.13
N LEU A 37 -1.86 -1.23 -14.39
CA LEU A 37 -0.78 -2.02 -14.93
C LEU A 37 -1.10 -3.51 -14.74
N ALA A 38 -1.52 -4.17 -15.83
CA ALA A 38 -1.77 -5.61 -15.87
C ALA A 38 -0.44 -6.34 -16.12
N MET A 39 0.07 -7.02 -15.08
CA MET A 39 1.40 -7.61 -15.07
C MET A 39 1.36 -9.13 -15.13
N GLY A 40 2.01 -9.69 -16.14
CA GLY A 40 2.44 -11.07 -16.13
C GLY A 40 3.80 -11.19 -15.45
N VAL A 41 3.93 -12.05 -14.44
CA VAL A 41 5.20 -12.23 -13.75
C VAL A 41 5.76 -13.63 -13.98
N ASP A 42 6.92 -13.68 -14.61
CA ASP A 42 7.70 -14.91 -14.75
C ASP A 42 8.58 -15.09 -13.50
N PRO A 43 8.34 -16.14 -12.68
CA PRO A 43 9.17 -16.41 -11.49
C PRO A 43 10.54 -16.97 -11.86
N SER A 44 10.77 -17.32 -13.13
CA SER A 44 12.02 -17.90 -13.57
C SER A 44 13.16 -16.88 -13.42
N SER A 45 14.26 -17.31 -12.79
CA SER A 45 15.43 -16.45 -12.58
C SER A 45 16.57 -16.92 -13.47
N ALA A 46 17.06 -16.03 -14.33
CA ALA A 46 18.09 -16.32 -15.34
C ALA A 46 19.41 -16.90 -14.75
N GLY A 47 19.63 -16.80 -13.44
CA GLY A 47 20.88 -17.20 -12.77
C GLY A 47 20.90 -18.60 -12.12
N PHE A 48 19.77 -19.30 -12.00
CA PHE A 48 19.68 -20.55 -11.22
C PHE A 48 19.38 -21.80 -12.07
N TYR A 49 19.54 -21.73 -13.38
CA TYR A 49 19.39 -22.91 -14.21
C TYR A 49 20.54 -23.89 -13.94
N TYR A 50 20.25 -24.92 -13.15
CA TYR A 50 21.01 -26.15 -13.14
C TYR A 50 21.21 -26.59 -14.60
N ALA A 51 22.42 -27.03 -14.93
CA ALA A 51 22.69 -27.68 -16.21
C ALA A 51 21.72 -28.86 -16.38
N GLY A 52 20.60 -28.63 -17.10
CA GLY A 52 19.49 -29.59 -17.20
C GLY A 52 18.07 -29.01 -17.07
N ALA A 53 17.87 -27.77 -16.63
CA ALA A 53 16.56 -27.12 -16.80
C ALA A 53 16.26 -27.06 -18.30
N SER A 54 15.21 -27.76 -18.74
CA SER A 54 14.89 -27.80 -20.17
C SER A 54 14.45 -26.39 -20.60
N ALA A 55 14.98 -25.89 -21.70
CA ALA A 55 14.56 -24.61 -22.29
C ALA A 55 13.03 -24.51 -22.43
N MET A 56 12.38 -25.66 -22.59
CA MET A 56 10.92 -25.82 -22.61
C MET A 56 10.22 -25.36 -21.32
N VAL A 57 10.79 -25.60 -20.12
CA VAL A 57 10.18 -25.14 -18.86
C VAL A 57 10.24 -23.61 -18.75
N VAL A 58 11.34 -23.00 -19.20
CA VAL A 58 11.49 -21.54 -19.23
C VAL A 58 10.52 -20.92 -20.22
N GLU A 59 10.44 -21.49 -21.41
CA GLU A 59 9.50 -21.06 -22.46
C GLU A 59 8.05 -21.17 -21.97
N GLN A 60 7.67 -22.27 -21.32
CA GLN A 60 6.34 -22.43 -20.72
C GLN A 60 6.04 -21.39 -19.63
N SER A 61 7.03 -21.05 -18.80
CA SER A 61 6.88 -20.03 -17.75
C SER A 61 6.62 -18.64 -18.35
N ILE A 62 7.38 -18.27 -19.39
CA ILE A 62 7.21 -17.01 -20.11
C ILE A 62 5.84 -16.95 -20.79
N VAL A 63 5.44 -18.01 -21.49
CA VAL A 63 4.11 -18.08 -22.13
C VAL A 63 3.00 -17.92 -21.09
N ARG A 64 3.10 -18.62 -19.95
CA ARG A 64 2.12 -18.49 -18.87
C ARG A 64 2.06 -17.06 -18.32
N ALA A 65 3.20 -16.40 -18.12
CA ALA A 65 3.22 -15.01 -17.67
C ALA A 65 2.54 -14.08 -18.69
N GLN A 66 2.78 -14.26 -19.99
CA GLN A 66 2.09 -13.50 -21.05
C GLN A 66 0.58 -13.75 -21.05
N GLU A 67 0.15 -15.01 -20.92
CA GLU A 67 -1.27 -15.36 -20.81
C GLU A 67 -1.93 -14.72 -19.59
N THR A 68 -1.26 -14.71 -18.44
CA THR A 68 -1.74 -14.03 -17.24
C THR A 68 -1.89 -12.52 -17.47
N ALA A 69 -0.89 -11.86 -18.05
CA ALA A 69 -0.94 -10.42 -18.36
C ALA A 69 -2.15 -10.10 -19.26
N ALA A 70 -2.31 -10.86 -20.35
CA ALA A 70 -3.40 -10.70 -21.29
C ALA A 70 -4.77 -10.96 -20.64
N ALA A 71 -4.89 -11.99 -19.79
CA ALA A 71 -6.13 -12.31 -19.09
C ALA A 71 -6.54 -11.21 -18.10
N VAL A 72 -5.59 -10.69 -17.32
CA VAL A 72 -5.81 -9.57 -16.39
C VAL A 72 -6.22 -8.32 -17.18
N ALA A 73 -5.47 -7.97 -18.23
CA ALA A 73 -5.76 -6.79 -19.05
C ALA A 73 -7.12 -6.88 -19.74
N ALA A 74 -7.51 -8.07 -20.23
CA ALA A 74 -8.81 -8.28 -20.85
C ALA A 74 -9.97 -8.08 -19.85
N GLU A 75 -9.87 -8.62 -18.63
CA GLU A 75 -10.90 -8.44 -17.60
C GLU A 75 -10.97 -6.98 -17.12
N VAL A 76 -9.82 -6.32 -16.94
CA VAL A 76 -9.76 -4.88 -16.61
C VAL A 76 -10.44 -4.04 -17.68
N ARG A 77 -10.05 -4.21 -18.96
CA ARG A 77 -10.63 -3.44 -20.08
C ARG A 77 -12.13 -3.65 -20.18
N LYS A 78 -12.58 -4.91 -20.09
CA LYS A 78 -14.01 -5.26 -20.12
C LYS A 78 -14.82 -4.56 -19.02
N ARG A 79 -14.25 -4.42 -17.81
CA ARG A 79 -14.90 -3.68 -16.71
C ARG A 79 -14.86 -2.17 -16.94
N LEU A 80 -13.69 -1.62 -17.22
CA LEU A 80 -13.49 -0.17 -17.31
C LEU A 80 -14.13 0.46 -18.56
N GLU A 81 -14.33 -0.29 -19.64
CA GLU A 81 -15.13 0.14 -20.81
C GLU A 81 -16.58 0.51 -20.43
N GLN A 82 -17.09 -0.03 -19.33
CA GLN A 82 -18.42 0.27 -18.79
C GLN A 82 -18.40 1.41 -17.76
N SER A 83 -17.21 1.92 -17.41
CA SER A 83 -17.01 2.95 -16.39
C SER A 83 -16.97 4.34 -17.04
N GLU A 84 -17.44 5.36 -16.32
CA GLU A 84 -17.35 6.77 -16.74
C GLU A 84 -15.99 7.41 -16.41
N LEU A 85 -15.10 6.66 -15.76
CA LEU A 85 -13.78 7.14 -15.35
C LEU A 85 -12.87 7.39 -16.55
N ARG A 86 -11.91 8.29 -16.36
CA ARG A 86 -10.75 8.38 -17.24
C ARG A 86 -9.79 7.28 -16.82
N TRP A 87 -9.41 6.42 -17.75
CA TRP A 87 -8.55 5.28 -17.42
C TRP A 87 -7.57 4.92 -18.54
N SER A 88 -6.53 4.19 -18.15
CA SER A 88 -5.58 3.52 -19.04
C SER A 88 -5.27 2.13 -18.50
N CYS A 89 -5.01 1.17 -19.39
CA CYS A 89 -4.61 -0.18 -19.02
C CYS A 89 -3.43 -0.62 -19.89
N ASP A 90 -2.25 -0.65 -19.27
CA ASP A 90 -1.02 -1.15 -19.87
C ASP A 90 -0.87 -2.64 -19.54
N GLU A 91 -0.57 -3.43 -20.57
CA GLU A 91 -0.33 -4.86 -20.47
C GLU A 91 1.16 -5.11 -20.65
N GLU A 92 1.80 -5.62 -19.60
CA GLU A 92 3.23 -5.89 -19.61
C GLU A 92 3.55 -7.25 -18.97
N MET A 93 4.70 -7.80 -19.34
CA MET A 93 5.26 -8.99 -18.73
C MET A 93 6.69 -8.69 -18.29
N ALA A 94 7.04 -9.16 -17.10
CA ALA A 94 8.37 -9.03 -16.53
C ALA A 94 8.80 -10.31 -15.83
N GLN A 95 10.10 -10.56 -15.80
CA GLN A 95 10.66 -11.49 -14.83
C GLN A 95 10.60 -10.87 -13.43
N LEU A 96 10.46 -11.70 -12.40
CA LEU A 96 10.38 -11.21 -11.02
C LEU A 96 11.56 -10.29 -10.64
N SER A 97 12.75 -10.53 -11.19
CA SER A 97 13.93 -9.68 -10.97
C SER A 97 13.92 -8.34 -11.71
N ASP A 98 13.17 -8.21 -12.82
CA ASP A 98 13.00 -6.95 -13.59
C ASP A 98 11.69 -6.23 -13.24
N LEU A 99 10.80 -6.88 -12.49
CA LEU A 99 9.50 -6.36 -12.07
C LEU A 99 9.61 -4.99 -11.39
N PRO A 100 10.53 -4.74 -10.44
CA PRO A 100 10.64 -3.44 -9.80
C PRO A 100 10.92 -2.29 -10.77
N ARG A 101 11.84 -2.50 -11.73
CA ARG A 101 12.16 -1.48 -12.72
C ARG A 101 10.95 -1.16 -13.60
N ARG A 102 10.26 -2.20 -14.08
CA ARG A 102 9.08 -2.10 -14.95
C ARG A 102 7.93 -1.35 -14.29
N VAL A 103 7.63 -1.70 -13.05
CA VAL A 103 6.57 -1.05 -12.26
C VAL A 103 6.97 0.39 -11.95
N ALA A 104 8.19 0.65 -11.47
CA ALA A 104 8.64 2.00 -11.13
C ALA A 104 8.61 2.98 -12.32
N ASP A 105 9.00 2.53 -13.52
CA ASP A 105 8.99 3.35 -14.75
C ASP A 105 7.59 3.93 -15.06
N ARG A 106 6.53 3.23 -14.64
CA ARG A 106 5.14 3.65 -14.81
C ARG A 106 4.59 4.39 -13.60
N ILE A 107 4.65 3.77 -12.42
CA ILE A 107 3.87 4.25 -11.27
C ILE A 107 4.39 5.58 -10.72
N ARG A 108 5.65 5.96 -10.97
CA ARG A 108 6.29 7.19 -10.42
C ARG A 108 5.61 8.51 -10.81
N PHE A 109 4.62 8.47 -11.69
CA PHE A 109 3.79 9.62 -12.09
C PHE A 109 2.39 9.60 -11.47
N SER A 110 2.12 8.65 -10.59
CA SER A 110 0.87 8.53 -9.82
C SER A 110 0.95 9.26 -8.49
N ASP A 111 -0.18 9.77 -8.02
CA ASP A 111 -0.30 10.40 -6.69
C ASP A 111 -0.51 9.36 -5.58
N LEU A 112 -1.11 8.21 -5.91
CA LEU A 112 -1.40 7.10 -5.01
C LEU A 112 -1.44 5.77 -5.78
N ALA A 113 -0.89 4.71 -5.20
CA ALA A 113 -1.06 3.33 -5.66
C ALA A 113 -2.06 2.59 -4.76
N ILE A 114 -3.05 1.91 -5.33
CA ILE A 114 -4.01 1.06 -4.60
C ILE A 114 -3.68 -0.39 -4.91
N LEU A 115 -3.28 -1.13 -3.87
CA LEU A 115 -2.67 -2.46 -4.00
C LEU A 115 -3.34 -3.46 -3.07
N PRO A 116 -3.42 -4.74 -3.44
CA PRO A 116 -3.86 -5.79 -2.54
C PRO A 116 -2.83 -6.02 -1.42
N LYS A 117 -3.29 -6.63 -0.31
CA LYS A 117 -2.41 -7.13 0.74
C LYS A 117 -1.37 -8.10 0.17
N PRO A 118 -0.06 -7.88 0.40
CA PRO A 118 0.99 -8.66 -0.27
C PRO A 118 1.29 -10.02 0.36
N TYR A 119 0.81 -10.28 1.59
CA TYR A 119 1.03 -11.54 2.31
C TYR A 119 -0.29 -12.23 2.64
N GLY A 120 -0.29 -13.57 2.68
CA GLY A 120 -1.48 -14.38 2.93
C GLY A 120 -1.45 -15.68 2.14
N GLU A 121 -2.48 -16.49 2.30
CA GLU A 121 -2.66 -17.70 1.48
C GLU A 121 -2.88 -17.30 0.01
N GLY A 122 -2.24 -18.00 -0.93
CA GLY A 122 -2.33 -17.69 -2.35
C GLY A 122 -1.57 -16.44 -2.82
N ARG A 123 -0.86 -15.73 -1.94
CA ARG A 123 -0.08 -14.53 -2.28
C ARG A 123 1.34 -14.88 -2.71
N GLY A 124 1.73 -14.45 -3.91
CA GLY A 124 3.07 -14.65 -4.45
C GLY A 124 4.05 -13.51 -4.12
N ALA A 125 5.34 -13.76 -4.32
CA ALA A 125 6.43 -12.82 -4.02
C ALA A 125 6.35 -11.52 -4.85
N GLU A 126 5.67 -11.57 -6.00
CA GLU A 126 5.43 -10.41 -6.85
C GLU A 126 4.60 -9.33 -6.17
N LEU A 127 3.68 -9.68 -5.26
CA LEU A 127 2.86 -8.67 -4.58
C LEU A 127 3.67 -7.85 -3.57
N GLU A 128 4.53 -8.52 -2.80
CA GLU A 128 5.51 -7.85 -1.92
C GLU A 128 6.44 -6.96 -2.75
N ALA A 129 6.97 -7.47 -3.86
CA ALA A 129 7.85 -6.71 -4.74
C ALA A 129 7.14 -5.46 -5.31
N VAL A 130 5.87 -5.56 -5.71
CA VAL A 130 5.08 -4.42 -6.21
C VAL A 130 4.87 -3.36 -5.13
N VAL A 131 4.50 -3.77 -3.90
CA VAL A 131 4.31 -2.83 -2.78
C VAL A 131 5.63 -2.11 -2.46
N GLU A 132 6.74 -2.85 -2.35
CA GLU A 132 8.05 -2.25 -2.12
C GLU A 132 8.44 -1.30 -3.25
N THR A 133 8.23 -1.71 -4.50
CA THR A 133 8.54 -0.90 -5.67
C THR A 133 7.79 0.43 -5.67
N CYS A 134 6.51 0.41 -5.28
CA CYS A 134 5.73 1.63 -5.21
C CYS A 134 6.29 2.60 -4.18
N LEU A 135 6.62 2.10 -2.99
CA LEU A 135 7.11 2.90 -1.87
C LEU A 135 8.52 3.43 -2.09
N PHE A 136 9.42 2.65 -2.68
CA PHE A 136 10.85 3.02 -2.80
C PHE A 136 11.18 3.58 -4.19
N GLU A 137 11.26 2.73 -5.22
CA GLU A 137 11.72 3.10 -6.55
C GLU A 137 10.74 4.07 -7.24
N GLY A 138 9.44 3.88 -7.02
CA GLY A 138 8.40 4.77 -7.52
C GLY A 138 8.18 6.01 -6.65
N SER A 139 8.53 5.96 -5.36
CA SER A 139 8.29 7.04 -4.39
C SER A 139 6.82 7.50 -4.34
N VAL A 140 5.89 6.56 -4.45
CA VAL A 140 4.45 6.79 -4.43
C VAL A 140 3.82 6.15 -3.20
N PRO A 141 2.98 6.88 -2.45
CA PRO A 141 2.22 6.31 -1.34
C PRO A 141 1.34 5.14 -1.81
N ALA A 142 1.24 4.10 -0.99
CA ALA A 142 0.46 2.91 -1.28
C ALA A 142 -0.70 2.75 -0.29
N LEU A 143 -1.93 2.65 -0.79
CA LEU A 143 -3.10 2.21 -0.05
C LEU A 143 -3.26 0.70 -0.23
N ILE A 144 -2.99 -0.05 0.85
CA ILE A 144 -3.05 -1.50 0.88
C ILE A 144 -4.45 -1.94 1.31
N LEU A 145 -5.05 -2.83 0.52
CA LEU A 145 -6.40 -3.36 0.74
C LEU A 145 -6.34 -4.80 1.27
N PRO A 146 -6.77 -5.05 2.52
CA PRO A 146 -7.03 -6.39 3.03
C PRO A 146 -8.16 -7.09 2.26
N GLU A 147 -8.21 -8.42 2.34
CA GLU A 147 -9.19 -9.24 1.62
C GLU A 147 -10.64 -8.92 2.00
N ASP A 148 -10.89 -8.71 3.30
CA ASP A 148 -12.24 -8.46 3.84
C ASP A 148 -12.54 -6.97 4.04
N ALA A 149 -11.70 -6.07 3.51
CA ALA A 149 -11.83 -4.64 3.75
C ALA A 149 -11.60 -3.84 2.46
N ALA A 150 -12.66 -3.72 1.66
CA ALA A 150 -12.69 -2.89 0.47
C ALA A 150 -12.74 -1.39 0.83
N TYR A 151 -12.28 -0.53 -0.08
CA TYR A 151 -12.47 0.91 0.02
C TYR A 151 -13.84 1.26 -0.59
N GLU A 152 -14.85 1.39 0.26
CA GLU A 152 -16.22 1.72 -0.17
C GLU A 152 -16.49 3.22 -0.17
N ASP A 153 -15.95 3.94 0.81
CA ASP A 153 -16.15 5.36 1.02
C ASP A 153 -14.91 6.01 1.67
N ALA A 154 -14.87 7.35 1.68
CA ALA A 154 -13.85 8.07 2.42
C ALA A 154 -13.92 7.76 3.93
N PRO A 155 -12.78 7.44 4.58
CA PRO A 155 -12.78 7.02 5.97
C PRO A 155 -13.14 8.17 6.91
N LYS A 156 -14.10 7.94 7.81
CA LYS A 156 -14.54 8.93 8.81
C LYS A 156 -13.67 8.93 10.05
N ARG A 157 -13.09 7.78 10.39
CA ARG A 157 -12.18 7.61 11.54
C ARG A 157 -10.87 7.03 11.07
N VAL A 158 -9.78 7.74 11.30
CA VAL A 158 -8.45 7.35 10.84
C VAL A 158 -7.48 7.29 12.00
N VAL A 159 -6.72 6.20 12.09
CA VAL A 159 -5.57 6.08 13.00
C VAL A 159 -4.30 6.44 12.26
N VAL A 160 -3.55 7.41 12.77
CA VAL A 160 -2.21 7.78 12.29
C VAL A 160 -1.17 7.21 13.25
N ALA A 161 -0.40 6.23 12.81
CA ALA A 161 0.70 5.67 13.59
C ALA A 161 1.91 6.62 13.55
N TRP A 162 2.26 7.20 14.69
CA TRP A 162 3.29 8.22 14.79
C TRP A 162 4.49 7.78 15.64
N ASN A 163 5.67 7.82 15.04
CA ASN A 163 6.95 7.45 15.67
C ASN A 163 8.04 8.52 15.50
N GLU A 164 7.65 9.76 15.14
CA GLU A 164 8.54 10.89 14.81
C GLU A 164 9.46 10.70 13.59
N ALA A 165 9.31 9.62 12.82
CA ALA A 165 10.11 9.37 11.63
C ALA A 165 9.60 10.14 10.41
N THR A 166 10.52 10.39 9.46
CA THR A 166 10.21 11.11 8.21
C THR A 166 9.16 10.37 7.38
N GLU A 167 9.26 9.03 7.33
CA GLU A 167 8.36 8.14 6.60
C GLU A 167 6.93 8.29 7.11
N ALA A 168 6.74 8.40 8.43
CA ALA A 168 5.43 8.63 9.03
C ALA A 168 4.87 10.01 8.64
N LEU A 169 5.73 11.04 8.59
CA LEU A 169 5.30 12.38 8.16
C LEU A 169 4.96 12.41 6.67
N ASN A 170 5.69 11.66 5.83
CA ASN A 170 5.39 11.49 4.42
C ASN A 170 4.03 10.82 4.22
N ALA A 171 3.73 9.76 5.00
CA ALA A 171 2.44 9.09 4.96
C ALA A 171 1.29 10.01 5.38
N VAL A 172 1.47 10.79 6.46
CA VAL A 172 0.49 11.82 6.88
C VAL A 172 0.26 12.84 5.76
N ARG A 173 1.34 13.37 5.16
CA ARG A 173 1.23 14.36 4.08
C ARG A 173 0.53 13.80 2.85
N ALA A 174 0.80 12.53 2.54
CA ALA A 174 0.12 11.80 1.49
C ALA A 174 -1.37 11.60 1.78
N ALA A 175 -1.72 11.31 3.03
CA ALA A 175 -3.10 11.09 3.46
C ALA A 175 -3.89 12.39 3.71
N LEU A 176 -3.28 13.57 3.71
CA LEU A 176 -3.93 14.84 4.07
C LEU A 176 -5.31 15.05 3.44
N PRO A 177 -5.54 14.80 2.14
CA PRO A 177 -6.87 14.94 1.55
C PRO A 177 -7.93 14.06 2.23
N LEU A 178 -7.58 12.82 2.59
CA LEU A 178 -8.46 11.90 3.33
C LEU A 178 -8.65 12.35 4.78
N LEU A 179 -7.56 12.74 5.45
CA LEU A 179 -7.59 13.18 6.84
C LEU A 179 -8.46 14.44 7.04
N ARG A 180 -8.53 15.32 6.03
CA ARG A 180 -9.40 16.50 6.05
C ARG A 180 -10.89 16.18 5.93
N GLY A 181 -11.22 15.06 5.27
CA GLY A 181 -12.59 14.57 5.13
C GLY A 181 -13.05 13.71 6.29
N ALA A 182 -12.13 13.28 7.16
CA ALA A 182 -12.43 12.44 8.31
C ALA A 182 -13.10 13.24 9.44
N ASP A 183 -14.10 12.64 10.08
CA ASP A 183 -14.73 13.18 11.30
C ASP A 183 -13.76 13.19 12.47
N LYS A 184 -12.81 12.25 12.53
CA LYS A 184 -11.85 12.11 13.62
C LYS A 184 -10.54 11.46 13.17
N VAL A 185 -9.42 12.05 13.58
CA VAL A 185 -8.08 11.48 13.39
C VAL A 185 -7.41 11.22 14.74
N HIS A 186 -7.03 9.97 14.99
CA HIS A 186 -6.29 9.55 16.18
C HIS A 186 -4.79 9.48 15.86
N VAL A 187 -4.00 10.42 16.37
CA VAL A 187 -2.53 10.35 16.31
C VAL A 187 -2.05 9.45 17.44
N VAL A 188 -1.63 8.24 17.08
CA VAL A 188 -1.27 7.19 18.04
C VAL A 188 0.24 7.11 18.18
N VAL A 189 0.73 7.28 19.41
CA VAL A 189 2.14 7.13 19.78
C VAL A 189 2.28 5.98 20.76
N ILE A 190 3.02 4.94 20.38
CA ILE A 190 3.22 3.74 21.20
C ILE A 190 4.60 3.78 21.84
N ASP A 191 4.65 3.63 23.17
CA ASP A 191 5.88 3.67 23.98
C ASP A 191 6.82 4.83 23.58
N PRO A 192 6.36 6.09 23.66
CA PRO A 192 7.24 7.22 23.39
C PRO A 192 8.46 7.19 24.33
N PRO A 193 9.64 7.64 23.87
CA PRO A 193 10.82 7.70 24.71
C PRO A 193 10.55 8.50 25.99
N SER A 194 10.87 7.91 27.14
CA SER A 194 10.76 8.59 28.45
C SER A 194 11.73 9.77 28.60
N HIS A 195 12.73 9.85 27.72
CA HIS A 195 13.76 10.89 27.68
C HIS A 195 13.86 11.44 26.26
N GLY A 196 13.68 12.75 26.08
CA GLY A 196 13.73 13.42 24.79
C GLY A 196 13.06 14.79 24.81
N PRO A 197 13.28 15.64 23.80
CA PRO A 197 12.70 16.98 23.73
C PRO A 197 11.17 16.97 23.68
N ASN A 198 10.56 15.97 23.04
CA ASN A 198 9.10 15.85 22.88
C ASN A 198 8.41 14.99 23.96
N ARG A 199 9.12 14.57 25.02
CA ARG A 199 8.58 13.64 26.03
C ARG A 199 7.30 14.12 26.70
N SER A 200 7.12 15.44 26.82
CA SER A 200 5.99 16.06 27.52
C SER A 200 4.77 16.23 26.63
N ASP A 201 4.93 16.10 25.31
CA ASP A 201 3.87 16.29 24.31
C ASP A 201 4.12 15.40 23.07
N PRO A 202 4.10 14.05 23.22
CA PRO A 202 4.32 13.15 22.09
C PRO A 202 3.27 13.38 21.00
N GLY A 203 3.71 13.69 19.78
CA GLY A 203 2.79 13.98 18.66
C GLY A 203 2.22 15.40 18.64
N GLY A 204 2.54 16.27 19.60
CA GLY A 204 2.02 17.64 19.66
C GLY A 204 2.30 18.49 18.42
N MET A 205 3.52 18.44 17.90
CA MET A 205 3.88 19.15 16.65
C MET A 205 3.08 18.64 15.44
N LEU A 206 2.84 17.32 15.36
CA LEU A 206 2.03 16.74 14.30
C LEU A 206 0.56 17.15 14.44
N SER A 207 0.01 17.13 15.65
CA SER A 207 -1.34 17.61 15.95
C SER A 207 -1.52 19.07 15.52
N GLN A 208 -0.57 19.95 15.86
CA GLN A 208 -0.59 21.35 15.40
C GLN A 208 -0.52 21.47 13.88
N PHE A 209 0.29 20.65 13.21
CA PHE A 209 0.36 20.61 11.76
C PHE A 209 -0.99 20.20 11.15
N LEU A 210 -1.60 19.12 11.63
CA LEU A 210 -2.89 18.61 11.17
C LEU A 210 -4.03 19.61 11.43
N ALA A 211 -4.06 20.25 12.60
CA ALA A 211 -5.05 21.28 12.93
C ALA A 211 -4.97 22.49 11.97
N ARG A 212 -3.77 22.88 11.53
CA ARG A 212 -3.59 23.93 10.50
C ARG A 212 -4.09 23.53 9.11
N HIS A 213 -4.34 22.24 8.90
CA HIS A 213 -4.93 21.70 7.69
C HIS A 213 -6.43 21.40 7.84
N ASP A 214 -7.08 21.89 8.90
CA ASP A 214 -8.50 21.67 9.22
C ASP A 214 -8.83 20.20 9.59
N VAL A 215 -7.88 19.46 10.12
CA VAL A 215 -8.08 18.08 10.58
C VAL A 215 -8.43 18.06 12.07
N TYR A 216 -9.52 17.39 12.44
CA TYR A 216 -9.90 17.21 13.84
C TYR A 216 -9.14 16.04 14.46
N VAL A 217 -8.17 16.36 15.32
CA VAL A 217 -7.15 15.43 15.81
C VAL A 217 -7.22 15.22 17.32
N GLU A 218 -7.09 13.97 17.75
CA GLU A 218 -6.77 13.57 19.13
C GLU A 218 -5.44 12.84 19.19
N ILE A 219 -4.76 12.95 20.34
CA ILE A 219 -3.48 12.26 20.57
C ILE A 219 -3.72 11.12 21.56
N ASP A 220 -3.39 9.91 21.13
CA ASP A 220 -3.45 8.71 21.95
C ASP A 220 -2.04 8.22 22.25
N VAL A 221 -1.63 8.33 23.52
CA VAL A 221 -0.35 7.80 23.98
C VAL A 221 -0.56 6.45 24.63
N LEU A 222 -0.06 5.39 24.00
CA LEU A 222 -0.30 4.01 24.39
C LEU A 222 0.98 3.35 24.90
N SER A 223 0.83 2.40 25.83
CA SER A 223 1.91 1.47 26.18
C SER A 223 1.95 0.29 25.20
N LYS A 224 3.14 -0.29 24.96
CA LYS A 224 3.27 -1.50 24.15
C LYS A 224 2.85 -2.74 24.94
N THR A 225 1.55 -2.96 25.01
CA THR A 225 0.95 -4.07 25.76
C THR A 225 1.00 -5.43 25.04
N LEU A 226 1.43 -5.46 23.77
CA LEU A 226 1.53 -6.67 22.94
C LEU A 226 2.96 -6.82 22.37
N PRO A 227 3.36 -8.02 21.92
CA PRO A 227 4.73 -8.26 21.45
C PRO A 227 5.14 -7.37 20.27
N ARG A 228 4.21 -7.05 19.36
CA ARG A 228 4.45 -6.26 18.14
C ARG A 228 3.68 -4.94 18.19
N VAL A 229 4.30 -3.88 17.65
CA VAL A 229 3.68 -2.55 17.55
C VAL A 229 2.46 -2.59 16.62
N ALA A 230 2.53 -3.36 15.53
CA ALA A 230 1.41 -3.56 14.61
C ALA A 230 0.18 -4.13 15.32
N ASP A 231 0.35 -5.11 16.22
CA ASP A 231 -0.78 -5.71 16.96
C ASP A 231 -1.45 -4.68 17.90
N VAL A 232 -0.65 -3.81 18.54
CA VAL A 232 -1.19 -2.71 19.36
C VAL A 232 -1.97 -1.71 18.51
N LEU A 233 -1.42 -1.34 17.34
CA LEU A 233 -2.09 -0.44 16.39
C LEU A 233 -3.40 -1.01 15.87
N ILE A 234 -3.42 -2.27 15.43
CA ILE A 234 -4.62 -2.94 14.90
C ILE A 234 -5.68 -3.03 15.98
N ARG A 235 -5.29 -3.41 17.22
CA ARG A 235 -6.22 -3.43 18.35
C ARG A 235 -6.80 -2.05 18.62
N HIS A 236 -5.97 -1.02 18.71
CA HIS A 236 -6.45 0.35 18.97
C HIS A 236 -7.33 0.88 17.84
N ALA A 237 -6.98 0.60 16.58
CA ALA A 237 -7.80 0.94 15.43
C ALA A 237 -9.17 0.27 15.51
N THR A 238 -9.23 -0.99 15.96
CA THR A 238 -10.51 -1.68 16.23
C THR A 238 -11.27 -1.01 17.37
N ASP A 239 -10.61 -0.71 18.49
CA ASP A 239 -11.22 -0.09 19.68
C ASP A 239 -11.81 1.31 19.36
N MET A 240 -11.24 2.03 18.39
CA MET A 240 -11.68 3.36 17.93
C MET A 240 -12.64 3.32 16.73
N ASP A 241 -13.10 2.14 16.30
CA ASP A 241 -13.88 1.95 15.07
C ASP A 241 -13.24 2.64 13.85
N ALA A 242 -11.92 2.59 13.75
CA ALA A 242 -11.20 3.20 12.65
C ALA A 242 -11.48 2.44 11.34
N GLU A 243 -11.54 3.20 10.25
CA GLU A 243 -11.80 2.70 8.90
C GLU A 243 -10.53 2.68 8.05
N MET A 244 -9.44 3.27 8.56
CA MET A 244 -8.13 3.30 7.90
C MET A 244 -7.00 3.50 8.91
N ILE A 245 -5.84 2.91 8.60
CA ILE A 245 -4.58 3.21 9.27
C ILE A 245 -3.66 3.97 8.30
N VAL A 246 -3.02 5.04 8.77
CA VAL A 246 -1.96 5.76 8.07
C VAL A 246 -0.66 5.55 8.81
N MET A 247 0.38 5.05 8.16
CA MET A 247 1.68 4.83 8.80
C MET A 247 2.86 4.96 7.84
N GLY A 248 4.03 5.33 8.37
CA GLY A 248 5.28 5.26 7.62
C GLY A 248 5.70 3.83 7.31
N ALA A 249 6.35 3.62 6.18
CA ALA A 249 6.89 2.34 5.76
C ALA A 249 8.41 2.32 5.87
N TYR A 250 8.95 1.25 6.47
CA TYR A 250 10.39 0.94 6.45
C TYR A 250 11.31 2.05 6.98
N GLY A 251 10.94 2.70 8.10
CA GLY A 251 11.74 3.77 8.73
C GLY A 251 13.05 3.31 9.38
N ARG A 252 13.40 2.01 9.32
CA ARG A 252 14.73 1.48 9.63
C ARG A 252 15.27 0.77 8.39
N SER A 253 16.61 0.69 8.25
CA SER A 253 17.27 0.00 7.13
C SER A 253 16.58 -1.33 6.77
N ARG A 254 16.24 -1.53 5.48
CA ARG A 254 15.59 -2.73 4.91
C ARG A 254 16.20 -4.03 5.42
N PHE A 255 17.53 -4.10 5.49
CA PHE A 255 18.27 -5.26 5.98
C PHE A 255 17.97 -5.57 7.46
N ARG A 256 17.75 -4.54 8.27
CA ARG A 256 17.41 -4.70 9.70
C ARG A 256 15.94 -5.08 9.89
N GLU A 257 15.05 -4.67 8.99
CA GLU A 257 13.63 -5.06 9.07
C GLU A 257 13.38 -6.48 8.55
N ALA A 258 14.10 -6.91 7.50
CA ALA A 258 14.00 -8.26 6.94
C ALA A 258 14.49 -9.36 7.92
N VAL A 259 15.44 -9.04 8.80
CA VAL A 259 16.02 -10.00 9.76
C VAL A 259 15.23 -10.11 11.07
N PHE A 260 14.59 -9.02 11.53
CA PHE A 260 13.93 -8.98 12.84
C PHE A 260 12.40 -8.89 12.79
N GLY A 261 11.81 -8.83 11.60
CA GLY A 261 10.37 -8.60 11.42
C GLY A 261 10.01 -7.14 11.73
N GLY A 262 9.92 -6.30 10.70
CA GLY A 262 9.56 -4.89 10.84
C GLY A 262 8.08 -4.67 11.20
N THR A 263 7.76 -3.54 11.83
CA THR A 263 6.35 -3.12 12.07
C THR A 263 5.56 -3.11 10.77
N THR A 264 6.19 -2.64 9.68
CA THR A 264 5.64 -2.64 8.31
C THR A 264 5.18 -4.03 7.88
N ARG A 265 6.07 -5.02 7.91
CA ARG A 265 5.76 -6.39 7.50
C ARG A 265 4.65 -7.00 8.37
N ASN A 266 4.76 -6.85 9.69
CA ASN A 266 3.73 -7.35 10.60
C ASN A 266 2.36 -6.69 10.33
N MET A 267 2.32 -5.40 9.98
CA MET A 267 1.08 -4.74 9.56
C MET A 267 0.56 -5.32 8.24
N LEU A 268 1.40 -5.42 7.21
CA LEU A 268 1.02 -5.97 5.91
C LEU A 268 0.57 -7.44 5.99
N GLU A 269 1.05 -8.23 6.96
CA GLU A 269 0.58 -9.60 7.18
C GLU A 269 -0.81 -9.62 7.84
N ASN A 270 -1.01 -8.78 8.86
CA ASN A 270 -2.15 -8.87 9.78
C ASN A 270 -3.21 -7.77 9.62
N ALA A 271 -3.04 -6.86 8.64
CA ALA A 271 -3.99 -5.78 8.41
C ALA A 271 -5.39 -6.33 8.12
N VAL A 272 -6.36 -5.78 8.85
CA VAL A 272 -7.80 -6.04 8.72
C VAL A 272 -8.59 -4.79 8.28
N LEU A 273 -7.89 -3.66 8.12
CA LEU A 273 -8.40 -2.39 7.61
C LEU A 273 -7.49 -1.88 6.49
N PRO A 274 -7.97 -1.04 5.57
CA PRO A 274 -7.12 -0.36 4.60
C PRO A 274 -5.95 0.37 5.28
N VAL A 275 -4.74 0.23 4.73
CA VAL A 275 -3.52 0.84 5.29
C VAL A 275 -2.85 1.73 4.24
N LEU A 276 -2.83 3.04 4.47
CA LEU A 276 -2.06 3.98 3.66
C LEU A 276 -0.64 4.07 4.20
N MET A 277 0.32 3.81 3.33
CA MET A 277 1.75 3.78 3.64
C MET A 277 2.55 4.70 2.73
N ALA A 278 3.62 5.30 3.24
CA ALA A 278 4.62 6.02 2.44
C ALA A 278 6.01 5.87 3.05
N HIS A 279 7.04 6.01 2.23
CA HIS A 279 8.45 6.07 2.63
C HIS A 279 8.94 7.52 2.64
#